data_AF-A0A2S0UB07-F1
#
_entry.id   AF-A0A2S0UB07-F1
#
_cell.length_a   1.000
_cell.length_b   1.000
_cell.length_c   1.000
_cell.angle_alpha   90.00
_cell.angle_beta   90.00
_cell.angle_gamma   90.00
#
_symmetry.space_group_name_H-M   'P 1'
#
loop_
_entity.id
_entity.type
_entity.pdbx_description
1 polymer ?
#
loop_
_entity_poly.entity_id
_entity_poly.type
_entity_poly.pdbx_seq_one_letter_code
_entity_poly.pdbx_strand_id
1 'polypeptide(L)'
;MNLAEMLTFADIEVLTKIADHYKCVCNTNSKHELIQTILGKMGRREYFEELLDELGTEDLRFLNTLLFDGRKQFSLEELLACASQAKWSADDQDVKTQIRPRDLVTRFRQKGWLFTGRSTNERFLFELPEDLKMGFRTGLEQRMLMDLKRVQAPAAYREEPIQASEDLFLLIDYIHRHEIVLNAEGAMYRRYQTQIMDKLHVSEPLLGRSGWRFGYGRKFKDYPSRLAFLYDYATYRRWIEERGGILAVTSAGQTVLAEERREPLIQLIRFWLRLYKGPIPNLLSLVYWIDRGSKGWVSANSLFVAMERFINPYYYDTPESIFQERILKMMLHLGMIRIGEDEQEGMIVRMTAAGRAAVEVICQARQEPDFRK
;
A
#
# COMPACT_ATOMS: atom_id res chain seq x y z
N MET A 1 -4.85 -1.87 22.20
CA MET A 1 -4.67 -2.62 23.48
C MET A 1 -4.16 -4.03 23.19
N ASN A 2 -3.64 -4.74 24.18
CA ASN A 2 -3.23 -6.15 24.03
C ASN A 2 -4.40 -7.11 24.25
N LEU A 3 -4.28 -8.36 23.78
CA LEU A 3 -5.32 -9.38 23.84
C LEU A 3 -5.76 -9.66 25.27
N ALA A 4 -4.82 -9.75 26.22
CA ALA A 4 -5.12 -9.97 27.63
C ALA A 4 -6.07 -8.90 28.19
N GLU A 5 -5.87 -7.64 27.81
CA GLU A 5 -6.72 -6.53 28.20
C GLU A 5 -8.04 -6.46 27.45
N MET A 6 -8.20 -7.16 26.32
CA MET A 6 -9.49 -7.26 25.61
C MET A 6 -10.34 -8.38 26.19
N LEU A 7 -9.72 -9.52 26.50
CA LEU A 7 -10.39 -10.69 27.05
C LEU A 7 -10.99 -10.43 28.45
N THR A 8 -10.38 -9.54 29.25
CA THR A 8 -10.93 -9.15 30.55
C THR A 8 -12.27 -8.42 30.45
N PHE A 9 -12.53 -7.71 29.35
CA PHE A 9 -13.78 -6.96 29.12
C PHE A 9 -14.79 -7.77 28.32
N ALA A 10 -14.38 -8.85 27.66
CA ALA A 10 -15.29 -9.74 26.96
C ALA A 10 -16.23 -10.46 27.94
N ASP A 11 -17.48 -10.64 27.53
CA ASP A 11 -18.46 -11.43 28.27
C ASP A 11 -18.09 -12.92 28.23
N ILE A 12 -18.55 -13.67 29.25
CA ILE A 12 -18.24 -15.09 29.37
C ILE A 12 -18.70 -15.89 28.14
N GLU A 13 -19.83 -15.53 27.53
CA GLU A 13 -20.31 -16.16 26.29
C GLU A 13 -19.36 -15.99 25.11
N VAL A 14 -18.70 -14.83 25.01
CA VAL A 14 -17.71 -14.55 23.96
C VAL A 14 -16.45 -15.37 24.22
N LEU A 15 -16.01 -15.44 25.48
CA LEU A 15 -14.86 -16.22 25.88
C LEU A 15 -15.07 -17.73 25.65
N THR A 16 -16.25 -18.25 25.98
CA THR A 16 -16.60 -19.66 25.72
C THR A 16 -16.58 -19.96 24.23
N LYS A 17 -17.16 -19.10 23.38
CA LYS A 17 -17.09 -19.28 21.91
C LYS A 17 -15.66 -19.30 21.37
N ILE A 18 -14.79 -18.43 21.88
CA ILE A 18 -13.38 -18.40 21.50
C ILE A 18 -12.67 -19.68 21.97
N ALA A 19 -12.88 -20.09 23.22
CA ALA A 19 -12.31 -21.31 23.78
C ALA A 19 -12.77 -22.57 23.02
N ASP A 20 -14.05 -22.65 22.66
CA ASP A 20 -14.62 -23.74 21.86
C ASP A 20 -14.02 -23.78 20.45
N HIS A 21 -13.91 -22.63 19.79
CA HIS A 21 -13.27 -22.51 18.47
C HIS A 21 -11.84 -23.05 18.51
N TYR A 22 -11.10 -22.69 19.56
CA TYR A 22 -9.74 -23.16 19.77
C TYR A 22 -9.63 -24.52 20.45
N LYS A 23 -10.74 -25.23 20.71
CA LYS A 23 -10.75 -26.54 21.40
C LYS A 23 -9.92 -26.53 22.69
N CYS A 24 -10.07 -25.47 23.48
CA CYS A 24 -9.42 -25.32 24.78
C CYS A 24 -10.05 -26.26 25.80
N VAL A 25 -9.22 -26.90 26.64
CA VAL A 25 -9.70 -27.72 27.76
C VAL A 25 -9.73 -26.83 29.01
N CYS A 26 -10.89 -26.32 29.38
CA CYS A 26 -11.07 -25.41 30.51
C CYS A 26 -12.51 -25.42 31.05
N ASN A 27 -12.70 -25.00 32.30
CA ASN A 27 -14.01 -24.79 32.89
C ASN A 27 -14.72 -23.57 32.27
N THR A 28 -15.84 -23.83 31.58
CA THR A 28 -16.64 -22.81 30.88
C THR A 28 -17.33 -21.81 31.81
N ASN A 29 -17.39 -22.09 33.11
CA ASN A 29 -18.00 -21.21 34.11
C ASN A 29 -16.99 -20.26 34.77
N SER A 30 -15.68 -20.48 34.58
CA SER A 30 -14.62 -19.65 35.16
C SER A 30 -14.05 -18.69 34.12
N LYS A 31 -14.44 -17.41 34.22
CA LYS A 31 -13.90 -16.36 33.34
C LYS A 31 -12.38 -16.31 33.38
N HIS A 32 -11.78 -16.43 34.56
CA HIS A 32 -10.32 -16.39 34.71
C HIS A 32 -9.64 -17.57 34.02
N GLU A 33 -10.19 -18.78 34.15
CA GLU A 33 -9.64 -20.00 33.53
C GLU A 33 -9.76 -19.96 32.01
N LEU A 34 -10.88 -19.46 31.48
CA LEU A 34 -11.08 -19.22 30.04
C LEU A 34 -10.01 -18.26 29.50
N ILE A 35 -9.80 -17.11 30.16
CA ILE A 35 -8.81 -16.12 29.74
C ILE A 35 -7.40 -16.72 29.72
N GLN A 36 -6.98 -17.40 30.79
CA GLN A 36 -5.65 -18.01 30.88
C GLN A 36 -5.43 -19.07 29.79
N THR A 37 -6.43 -19.91 29.53
CA THR A 37 -6.33 -20.98 28.54
C THR A 37 -6.26 -20.41 27.11
N ILE A 38 -7.09 -19.39 26.81
CA ILE A 38 -7.05 -18.69 25.51
C ILE A 38 -5.69 -18.01 25.31
N LEU A 39 -5.19 -17.27 26.30
CA LEU A 39 -3.89 -16.61 26.22
C LEU A 39 -2.74 -17.60 26.07
N GLY A 40 -2.77 -18.72 26.81
CA GLY A 40 -1.75 -19.76 26.71
C GLY A 40 -1.68 -20.44 25.34
N LYS A 41 -2.81 -20.48 24.60
CA LYS A 41 -2.89 -21.03 23.25
C LYS A 41 -2.54 -20.01 22.18
N MET A 42 -3.15 -18.81 22.22
CA MET A 42 -2.91 -17.74 21.26
C MET A 42 -1.55 -17.04 21.41
N GLY A 43 -0.90 -17.17 22.57
CA GLY A 43 0.42 -16.58 22.83
C GLY A 43 1.59 -17.34 22.20
N ARG A 44 1.36 -18.50 21.58
CA ARG A 44 2.42 -19.31 20.94
C ARG A 44 2.66 -18.85 19.51
N ARG A 45 3.92 -18.60 19.16
CA ARG A 45 4.29 -18.09 17.82
C ARG A 45 3.98 -19.08 16.71
N GLU A 46 4.26 -20.35 16.92
CA GLU A 46 3.96 -21.47 16.00
C GLU A 46 2.48 -21.51 15.63
N TYR A 47 1.61 -21.10 16.54
CA TYR A 47 0.16 -21.12 16.32
C TYR A 47 -0.31 -20.08 15.29
N PHE A 48 0.39 -18.95 15.15
CA PHE A 48 0.05 -17.97 14.13
C PHE A 48 0.33 -18.49 12.72
N GLU A 49 1.35 -19.33 12.54
CA GLU A 49 1.67 -19.93 11.24
C GLU A 49 0.56 -20.91 10.84
N GLU A 50 0.18 -21.82 11.74
CA GLU A 50 -0.96 -22.73 11.54
C GLU A 50 -2.26 -21.98 11.23
N LEU A 51 -2.57 -20.93 11.99
CA LEU A 51 -3.76 -20.11 11.77
C LEU A 51 -3.77 -19.43 10.41
N LEU A 52 -2.61 -18.98 9.92
CA LEU A 52 -2.49 -18.35 8.61
C LEU A 52 -2.64 -19.38 7.48
N ASP A 53 -2.19 -20.62 7.67
CA ASP A 53 -2.30 -21.68 6.66
C ASP A 53 -3.75 -22.11 6.42
N GLU A 54 -4.60 -22.02 7.45
CA GLU A 54 -6.04 -22.27 7.33
C GLU A 54 -6.81 -21.12 6.65
N LEU A 55 -6.19 -19.94 6.44
CA LEU A 55 -6.87 -18.79 5.84
C LEU A 55 -6.94 -18.89 4.32
N GLY A 56 -8.14 -18.67 3.78
CA GLY A 56 -8.32 -18.42 2.36
C GLY A 56 -7.75 -17.05 1.94
N THR A 57 -7.67 -16.82 0.62
CA THR A 57 -7.17 -15.58 0.03
C THR A 57 -7.91 -14.34 0.53
N GLU A 58 -9.25 -14.40 0.64
CA GLU A 58 -10.07 -13.29 1.12
C GLU A 58 -9.78 -12.94 2.58
N ASP A 59 -9.61 -13.96 3.43
CA ASP A 59 -9.29 -13.76 4.85
C ASP A 59 -7.91 -13.13 5.01
N LEU A 60 -6.91 -13.58 4.23
CA LEU A 60 -5.56 -13.02 4.23
C LEU A 60 -5.57 -11.55 3.78
N ARG A 61 -6.32 -11.22 2.71
CA ARG A 61 -6.45 -9.83 2.24
C ARG A 61 -7.13 -8.93 3.25
N PHE A 62 -8.20 -9.42 3.87
CA PHE A 62 -8.89 -8.67 4.91
C PHE A 62 -7.98 -8.43 6.12
N LEU A 63 -7.31 -9.49 6.60
CA LEU A 63 -6.32 -9.38 7.67
C LEU A 63 -5.24 -8.37 7.31
N ASN A 64 -4.62 -8.49 6.14
CA ASN A 64 -3.60 -7.56 5.66
C ASN A 64 -4.12 -6.11 5.62
N THR A 65 -5.36 -5.90 5.20
CA THR A 65 -5.97 -4.55 5.24
C THR A 65 -6.05 -4.01 6.67
N LEU A 66 -6.54 -4.82 7.62
CA LEU A 66 -6.62 -4.43 9.04
C LEU A 66 -5.24 -4.18 9.66
N LEU A 67 -4.24 -4.93 9.24
CA LEU A 67 -2.86 -4.79 9.74
C LEU A 67 -2.22 -3.48 9.29
N PHE A 68 -2.60 -2.89 8.16
CA PHE A 68 -2.01 -1.65 7.64
C PHE A 68 -2.96 -0.45 7.63
N ASP A 69 -4.13 -0.60 8.25
CA ASP A 69 -4.98 0.54 8.57
C ASP A 69 -4.38 1.33 9.74
N GLY A 70 -4.46 2.65 9.65
CA GLY A 70 -3.99 3.54 10.71
C GLY A 70 -4.95 3.63 11.90
N ARG A 71 -6.21 3.26 11.69
CA ARG A 71 -7.25 3.34 12.71
C ARG A 71 -7.08 2.25 13.75
N LYS A 72 -7.24 2.62 15.01
CA LYS A 72 -7.27 1.66 16.13
C LYS A 72 -8.61 0.95 16.23
N GLN A 73 -9.68 1.69 15.95
CA GLN A 73 -11.06 1.25 16.07
C GLN A 73 -11.79 1.38 14.72
N PHE A 74 -12.71 0.47 14.45
CA PHE A 74 -13.50 0.41 13.21
C PHE A 74 -14.99 0.35 13.52
N SER A 75 -15.81 1.07 12.76
CA SER A 75 -17.24 0.79 12.75
C SER A 75 -17.55 -0.50 11.97
N LEU A 76 -18.76 -1.04 12.13
CA LEU A 76 -19.19 -2.19 11.31
C LEU A 76 -19.17 -1.87 9.81
N GLU A 77 -19.58 -0.65 9.42
CA GLU A 77 -19.57 -0.22 8.02
C GLU A 77 -18.16 -0.19 7.44
N GLU A 78 -17.19 0.27 8.23
CA GLU A 78 -15.79 0.29 7.83
C GLU A 78 -15.23 -1.13 7.67
N LEU A 79 -15.54 -2.04 8.60
CA LEU A 79 -15.17 -3.45 8.45
C LEU A 79 -15.83 -4.10 7.23
N LEU A 80 -17.09 -3.81 6.96
CA LEU A 80 -17.80 -4.31 5.77
C LEU A 80 -17.19 -3.75 4.48
N ALA A 81 -16.76 -2.50 4.47
CA ALA A 81 -16.06 -1.90 3.34
C ALA A 81 -14.69 -2.59 3.11
N CYS A 82 -13.90 -2.79 4.16
CA CYS A 82 -12.64 -3.54 4.07
C CYS A 82 -12.85 -4.99 3.59
N ALA A 83 -13.86 -5.68 4.13
CA ALA A 83 -14.19 -7.04 3.72
C ALA A 83 -14.68 -7.10 2.26
N SER A 84 -15.40 -6.07 1.80
CA SER A 84 -15.83 -5.96 0.39
C SER A 84 -14.64 -5.75 -0.55
N GLN A 85 -13.62 -5.00 -0.14
CA GLN A 85 -12.39 -4.80 -0.92
C GLN A 85 -11.51 -6.07 -0.96
N ALA A 86 -11.54 -6.89 0.09
CA ALA A 86 -10.78 -8.14 0.16
C ALA A 86 -11.29 -9.21 -0.81
N LYS A 87 -12.58 -9.15 -1.15
CA LYS A 87 -13.25 -10.03 -2.09
C LYS A 87 -12.94 -9.62 -3.52
N TRP A 88 -11.99 -10.31 -4.11
CA TRP A 88 -11.75 -10.20 -5.52
C TRP A 88 -11.29 -11.57 -6.04
N SER A 89 -12.02 -12.14 -6.98
CA SER A 89 -11.61 -13.32 -7.73
C SER A 89 -11.81 -12.99 -9.21
N ALA A 90 -10.75 -13.11 -10.01
CA ALA A 90 -10.81 -12.99 -11.48
C ALA A 90 -11.78 -14.02 -12.10
N ASP A 91 -12.06 -15.11 -11.39
CA ASP A 91 -12.78 -16.29 -11.88
C ASP A 91 -14.21 -16.48 -11.32
N ASP A 92 -14.85 -15.43 -10.79
CA ASP A 92 -16.19 -15.58 -10.20
C ASP A 92 -17.33 -15.63 -11.25
N GLN A 93 -17.39 -16.74 -11.99
CA GLN A 93 -18.64 -17.24 -12.58
C GLN A 93 -19.44 -18.08 -11.56
N ASP A 94 -18.86 -18.47 -10.42
CA ASP A 94 -19.55 -19.23 -9.37
C ASP A 94 -20.11 -18.34 -8.26
N VAL A 95 -21.26 -17.73 -8.55
CA VAL A 95 -22.08 -16.93 -7.62
C VAL A 95 -22.53 -17.71 -6.37
N LYS A 96 -22.33 -19.04 -6.31
CA LYS A 96 -22.84 -19.93 -5.25
C LYS A 96 -21.90 -20.14 -4.06
N THR A 97 -20.62 -19.79 -4.15
CA THR A 97 -19.61 -20.01 -3.09
C THR A 97 -19.04 -18.72 -2.48
N GLN A 98 -19.52 -17.55 -2.91
CA GLN A 98 -19.07 -16.27 -2.37
C GLN A 98 -19.49 -16.08 -0.90
N ILE A 99 -18.51 -16.16 0.01
CA ILE A 99 -18.62 -15.78 1.42
C ILE A 99 -19.16 -14.35 1.49
N ARG A 100 -20.17 -13.99 2.30
CA ARG A 100 -20.66 -12.59 2.37
C ARG A 100 -19.69 -11.73 3.20
N PRO A 101 -19.58 -10.39 2.98
CA PRO A 101 -18.62 -9.57 3.75
C PRO A 101 -18.89 -9.63 5.26
N ARG A 102 -20.18 -9.75 5.62
CA ARG A 102 -20.63 -9.96 6.99
C ARG A 102 -20.17 -11.29 7.59
N ASP A 103 -20.04 -12.33 6.78
CA ASP A 103 -19.59 -13.65 7.24
C ASP A 103 -18.10 -13.58 7.58
N LEU A 104 -17.30 -12.86 6.77
CA LEU A 104 -15.88 -12.62 7.02
C LEU A 104 -15.66 -11.89 8.35
N VAL A 105 -16.40 -10.80 8.60
CA VAL A 105 -16.36 -10.09 9.89
C VAL A 105 -16.79 -11.01 11.04
N THR A 106 -17.85 -11.80 10.85
CA THR A 106 -18.31 -12.78 11.85
C THR A 106 -17.25 -13.81 12.18
N ARG A 107 -16.54 -14.36 11.17
CA ARG A 107 -15.45 -15.32 11.38
C ARG A 107 -14.33 -14.72 12.21
N PHE A 108 -13.89 -13.50 11.89
CA PHE A 108 -12.82 -12.84 12.65
C PHE A 108 -13.23 -12.56 14.11
N ARG A 109 -14.52 -12.30 14.37
CA ARG A 109 -15.05 -12.21 15.74
C ARG A 109 -15.08 -13.56 16.44
N GLN A 110 -15.52 -14.62 15.77
CA GLN A 110 -15.56 -15.98 16.33
C GLN A 110 -14.16 -16.49 16.67
N LYS A 111 -13.16 -16.17 15.85
CA LYS A 111 -11.74 -16.43 16.11
C LYS A 111 -11.17 -15.61 17.28
N GLY A 112 -11.92 -14.66 17.84
CA GLY A 112 -11.42 -13.80 18.91
C GLY A 112 -10.33 -12.85 18.44
N TRP A 113 -10.37 -12.42 17.17
CA TRP A 113 -9.42 -11.44 16.62
C TRP A 113 -10.01 -10.03 16.63
N LEU A 114 -11.34 -9.90 16.56
CA LEU A 114 -12.05 -8.61 16.63
C LEU A 114 -12.91 -8.52 17.89
N PHE A 115 -12.67 -7.49 18.69
CA PHE A 115 -13.38 -7.22 19.95
C PHE A 115 -14.19 -5.93 19.86
N THR A 116 -15.33 -5.87 20.54
CA THR A 116 -16.11 -4.63 20.66
C THR A 116 -15.56 -3.73 21.76
N GLY A 117 -15.65 -2.41 21.57
CA GLY A 117 -15.17 -1.41 22.54
C GLY A 117 -15.87 -1.48 23.91
N ARG A 118 -15.21 -0.87 24.91
CA ARG A 118 -15.51 -1.06 26.35
C ARG A 118 -16.67 -0.23 26.87
N SER A 119 -16.89 0.96 26.29
CA SER A 119 -17.86 1.93 26.80
C SER A 119 -19.18 1.91 26.01
N THR A 120 -20.25 2.46 26.60
CA THR A 120 -21.54 2.63 25.92
C THR A 120 -21.41 3.39 24.59
N ASN A 121 -20.43 4.30 24.50
CA ASN A 121 -20.13 5.07 23.28
C ASN A 121 -19.29 4.27 22.25
N GLU A 122 -18.53 3.26 22.68
CA GLU A 122 -17.68 2.44 21.81
C GLU A 122 -18.28 1.05 21.51
N ARG A 123 -19.50 0.76 21.99
CA ARG A 123 -20.14 -0.55 21.85
C ARG A 123 -20.32 -1.01 20.39
N PHE A 124 -20.29 -0.06 19.44
CA PHE A 124 -20.39 -0.29 18.00
C PHE A 124 -19.05 -0.24 17.27
N LEU A 125 -17.95 -0.05 17.99
CA LEU A 125 -16.60 -0.02 17.45
C LEU A 125 -15.90 -1.35 17.72
N PHE A 126 -15.08 -1.76 16.76
CA PHE A 126 -14.31 -2.99 16.77
C PHE A 126 -12.82 -2.67 16.79
N GLU A 127 -12.06 -3.43 17.56
CA GLU A 127 -10.60 -3.32 17.65
C GLU A 127 -9.94 -4.69 17.52
N LEU A 128 -8.82 -4.71 16.80
CA LEU A 128 -7.91 -5.85 16.70
C LEU A 128 -6.75 -5.62 17.69
N PRO A 129 -6.49 -6.54 18.64
CA PRO A 129 -5.42 -6.39 19.62
C PRO A 129 -4.04 -6.18 18.99
N GLU A 130 -3.23 -5.31 19.59
CA GLU A 130 -1.92 -4.90 19.03
C GLU A 130 -0.89 -6.04 19.04
N ASP A 131 -0.88 -6.86 20.09
CA ASP A 131 -0.08 -8.08 20.16
C ASP A 131 -0.48 -9.10 19.07
N LEU A 132 -1.78 -9.25 18.79
CA LEU A 132 -2.24 -10.04 17.65
C LEU A 132 -1.82 -9.44 16.32
N LYS A 133 -1.93 -8.12 16.12
CA LYS A 133 -1.44 -7.45 14.91
C LYS A 133 0.05 -7.75 14.67
N MET A 134 0.86 -7.66 15.73
CA MET A 134 2.29 -7.97 15.65
C MET A 134 2.55 -9.45 15.33
N GLY A 135 1.81 -10.37 15.98
CA GLY A 135 1.88 -11.80 15.70
C GLY A 135 1.56 -12.13 14.24
N PHE A 136 0.43 -11.63 13.73
CA PHE A 136 0.04 -11.83 12.33
C PHE A 136 1.01 -11.21 11.34
N ARG A 137 1.52 -9.99 11.60
CA ARG A 137 2.55 -9.38 10.74
C ARG A 137 3.80 -10.25 10.68
N THR A 138 4.23 -10.78 11.82
CA THR A 138 5.42 -11.64 11.90
C THR A 138 5.21 -12.96 11.16
N GLY A 139 4.07 -13.63 11.38
CA GLY A 139 3.73 -14.88 10.68
C GLY A 139 3.58 -14.69 9.17
N LEU A 140 2.91 -13.62 8.74
CA LEU A 140 2.79 -13.26 7.31
C LEU A 140 4.16 -12.96 6.70
N GLU A 141 5.02 -12.22 7.42
CA GLU A 141 6.39 -11.97 6.96
C GLU A 141 7.10 -13.29 6.70
N GLN A 142 7.12 -14.20 7.67
CA GLN A 142 7.81 -15.48 7.50
C GLN A 142 7.28 -16.26 6.30
N ARG A 143 5.95 -16.36 6.17
CA ARG A 143 5.32 -17.08 5.06
C ARG A 143 5.62 -16.45 3.70
N MET A 144 5.53 -15.12 3.59
CA MET A 144 5.76 -14.42 2.32
C MET A 144 7.25 -14.42 1.94
N LEU A 145 8.15 -14.42 2.92
CA LEU A 145 9.59 -14.34 2.68
C LEU A 145 10.28 -15.71 2.53
N MET A 146 9.58 -16.81 2.82
CA MET A 146 10.16 -18.17 2.86
C MET A 146 10.77 -18.61 1.53
N ASP A 147 10.02 -18.42 0.44
CA ASP A 147 10.40 -18.91 -0.89
C ASP A 147 11.05 -17.82 -1.78
N LEU A 148 11.53 -16.73 -1.16
CA LEU A 148 12.18 -15.66 -1.91
C LEU A 148 13.53 -16.10 -2.44
N LYS A 149 13.71 -15.92 -3.74
CA LYS A 149 14.97 -16.22 -4.42
C LYS A 149 15.95 -15.07 -4.25
N ARG A 150 16.86 -15.24 -3.30
CA ARG A 150 17.95 -14.29 -3.05
C ARG A 150 19.05 -14.52 -4.07
N VAL A 151 19.57 -13.42 -4.59
CA VAL A 151 20.63 -13.41 -5.61
C VAL A 151 21.80 -12.58 -5.13
N GLN A 152 22.94 -12.71 -5.80
CA GLN A 152 24.10 -11.85 -5.54
C GLN A 152 23.87 -10.44 -6.08
N ALA A 153 24.76 -9.53 -5.70
CA ALA A 153 24.72 -8.19 -6.27
C ALA A 153 25.04 -8.24 -7.77
N PRO A 154 24.26 -7.56 -8.62
CA PRO A 154 24.54 -7.49 -10.05
C PRO A 154 25.77 -6.62 -10.31
N ALA A 155 26.38 -6.80 -11.48
CA ALA A 155 27.50 -5.98 -11.92
C ALA A 155 27.12 -4.49 -12.09
N ALA A 156 25.89 -4.24 -12.54
CA ALA A 156 25.33 -2.90 -12.68
C ALA A 156 23.88 -2.87 -12.20
N TYR A 157 23.46 -1.73 -11.65
CA TYR A 157 22.08 -1.49 -11.27
C TYR A 157 21.71 -0.03 -11.48
N ARG A 158 20.40 0.21 -11.61
CA ARG A 158 19.80 1.53 -11.67
C ARG A 158 19.32 1.97 -10.29
N GLU A 159 19.56 3.22 -9.97
CA GLU A 159 19.06 3.89 -8.77
C GLU A 159 18.66 5.33 -9.13
N GLU A 160 17.58 5.82 -8.54
CA GLU A 160 17.09 7.19 -8.72
C GLU A 160 16.94 7.84 -7.33
N PRO A 161 18.04 8.13 -6.61
CA PRO A 161 18.01 8.55 -5.21
C PRO A 161 17.23 9.84 -4.95
N ILE A 162 17.30 10.84 -5.84
CA ILE A 162 16.64 12.15 -5.67
C ILE A 162 15.94 12.66 -6.93
N GLN A 163 15.96 11.88 -8.01
CA GLN A 163 15.60 12.32 -9.36
C GLN A 163 14.15 12.79 -9.43
N ALA A 164 13.20 12.14 -8.74
CA ALA A 164 11.82 12.62 -8.71
C ALA A 164 11.68 14.04 -8.10
N SER A 165 12.51 14.38 -7.11
CA SER A 165 12.50 15.73 -6.50
C SER A 165 13.13 16.77 -7.42
N GLU A 166 14.25 16.42 -8.05
CA GLU A 166 14.92 17.28 -9.03
C GLU A 166 14.06 17.48 -10.28
N ASP A 167 13.47 16.42 -10.81
CA ASP A 167 12.61 16.46 -12.00
C ASP A 167 11.34 17.26 -11.76
N LEU A 168 10.79 17.24 -10.54
CA LEU A 168 9.69 18.11 -10.15
C LEU A 168 10.08 19.59 -10.24
N PHE A 169 11.26 19.94 -9.74
CA PHE A 169 11.78 21.30 -9.82
C PHE A 169 12.00 21.73 -11.28
N LEU A 170 12.66 20.87 -12.08
CA LEU A 170 12.91 21.12 -13.50
C LEU A 170 11.63 21.29 -14.30
N LEU A 171 10.58 20.52 -13.99
CA LEU A 171 9.26 20.68 -14.61
C LEU A 171 8.69 22.09 -14.34
N ILE A 172 8.74 22.55 -13.08
CA ILE A 172 8.20 23.86 -12.69
C ILE A 172 9.03 24.99 -13.31
N ASP A 173 10.37 24.88 -13.29
CA ASP A 173 11.27 25.85 -13.92
C ASP A 173 11.03 25.93 -15.44
N TYR A 174 10.82 24.80 -16.09
CA TYR A 174 10.48 24.77 -17.50
C TYR A 174 9.15 25.51 -17.79
N ILE A 175 8.10 25.24 -17.00
CA ILE A 175 6.80 25.91 -17.13
C ILE A 175 6.93 27.42 -16.86
N HIS A 176 7.80 27.83 -15.93
CA HIS A 176 8.01 29.25 -15.64
C HIS A 176 8.63 30.02 -16.81
N ARG A 177 9.56 29.39 -17.53
CA ARG A 177 10.33 30.02 -18.62
C ARG A 177 9.63 29.99 -19.97
N HIS A 178 8.54 29.23 -20.10
CA HIS A 178 7.86 29.01 -21.38
C HIS A 178 6.36 29.26 -21.24
N GLU A 179 5.79 29.96 -22.22
CA GLU A 179 4.34 30.03 -22.35
C GLU A 179 3.83 28.72 -22.96
N ILE A 180 3.25 27.87 -22.10
CA ILE A 180 2.76 26.55 -22.49
C ILE A 180 1.27 26.62 -22.78
N VAL A 181 0.94 26.65 -24.07
CA VAL A 181 -0.44 26.53 -24.54
C VAL A 181 -0.90 25.08 -24.42
N LEU A 182 -2.07 24.87 -23.85
CA LEU A 182 -2.75 23.59 -23.73
C LEU A 182 -3.71 23.37 -24.90
N ASN A 183 -3.98 22.11 -25.23
CA ASN A 183 -5.05 21.76 -26.15
C ASN A 183 -6.43 21.87 -25.49
N ALA A 184 -7.50 21.60 -26.24
CA ALA A 184 -8.88 21.68 -25.76
C ALA A 184 -9.16 20.72 -24.57
N GLU A 185 -8.39 19.63 -24.48
CA GLU A 185 -8.47 18.63 -23.42
C GLU A 185 -7.62 18.99 -22.18
N GLY A 186 -6.89 20.13 -22.22
CA GLY A 186 -6.03 20.60 -21.12
C GLY A 186 -4.67 19.89 -21.04
N ALA A 187 -4.21 19.28 -22.13
CA ALA A 187 -2.91 18.61 -22.24
C ALA A 187 -1.89 19.46 -23.00
N MET A 188 -0.62 19.36 -22.61
CA MET A 188 0.49 19.98 -23.34
C MET A 188 0.64 19.35 -24.72
N TYR A 189 0.88 20.17 -25.75
CA TYR A 189 1.25 19.66 -27.07
C TYR A 189 2.55 18.83 -27.01
N ARG A 190 2.67 17.85 -27.92
CA ARG A 190 3.80 16.91 -27.97
C ARG A 190 5.18 17.59 -27.97
N ARG A 191 5.30 18.79 -28.58
CA ARG A 191 6.55 19.57 -28.58
C ARG A 191 7.02 19.91 -27.16
N TYR A 192 6.11 20.36 -26.30
CA TYR A 192 6.43 20.72 -24.92
C TYR A 192 6.72 19.47 -24.09
N GLN A 193 5.94 18.40 -24.29
CA GLN A 193 6.20 17.13 -23.63
C GLN A 193 7.61 16.58 -23.97
N THR A 194 8.03 16.69 -25.24
CA THR A 194 9.37 16.25 -25.68
C THR A 194 10.46 17.10 -25.03
N GLN A 195 10.32 18.43 -25.08
CA GLN A 195 11.29 19.34 -24.46
C GLN A 195 11.40 19.17 -22.95
N ILE A 196 10.31 18.85 -22.26
CA ILE A 196 10.32 18.48 -20.85
C ILE A 196 11.09 17.17 -20.67
N MET A 197 10.75 16.12 -21.42
CA MET A 197 11.43 14.81 -21.34
C MET A 197 12.94 14.89 -21.60
N ASP A 198 13.39 15.82 -22.46
CA ASP A 198 14.80 16.06 -22.75
C ASP A 198 15.52 16.77 -21.59
N LYS A 199 14.78 17.43 -20.69
CA LYS A 199 15.32 18.15 -19.53
C LYS A 199 15.33 17.31 -18.26
N LEU A 200 14.36 16.42 -18.08
CA LEU A 200 14.29 15.58 -16.90
C LEU A 200 15.48 14.62 -16.85
N HIS A 201 15.96 14.31 -15.66
CA HIS A 201 16.98 13.27 -15.45
C HIS A 201 16.44 11.91 -15.86
N VAL A 202 15.12 11.72 -15.74
CA VAL A 202 14.43 10.48 -15.99
C VAL A 202 13.46 10.66 -17.14
N SER A 203 13.89 10.25 -18.34
CA SER A 203 13.06 10.30 -19.53
C SER A 203 12.14 9.08 -19.66
N GLU A 204 10.92 9.29 -20.14
CA GLU A 204 9.94 8.25 -20.47
C GLU A 204 9.46 8.40 -21.92
N PRO A 205 9.15 7.29 -22.61
CA PRO A 205 8.56 7.36 -23.93
C PRO A 205 7.21 8.08 -23.87
N LEU A 206 7.05 9.11 -24.71
CA LEU A 206 5.77 9.82 -24.85
C LEU A 206 4.68 8.89 -25.35
N LEU A 207 3.44 9.18 -24.95
CA LEU A 207 2.29 8.38 -25.35
C LEU A 207 2.11 8.37 -26.87
N GLY A 208 1.71 7.21 -27.38
CA GLY A 208 1.33 7.02 -28.77
C GLY A 208 -0.01 7.68 -29.11
N ARG A 209 -0.30 7.85 -30.41
CA ARG A 209 -1.52 8.49 -30.90
C ARG A 209 -2.77 7.59 -30.88
N SER A 210 -2.63 6.29 -30.65
CA SER A 210 -3.75 5.34 -30.65
C SER A 210 -3.66 4.37 -29.47
N GLY A 211 -4.75 4.25 -28.74
CA GLY A 211 -4.93 3.26 -27.70
C GLY A 211 -5.76 3.81 -26.54
N TRP A 212 -6.68 2.99 -26.04
CA TRP A 212 -7.25 3.23 -24.72
C TRP A 212 -6.14 3.08 -23.70
N ARG A 213 -5.86 4.15 -22.94
CA ARG A 213 -4.87 4.10 -21.87
C ARG A 213 -5.56 4.05 -20.52
N PHE A 214 -4.97 3.27 -19.63
CA PHE A 214 -5.30 3.24 -18.21
C PHE A 214 -4.04 3.56 -17.40
N GLY A 215 -4.24 4.20 -16.27
CA GLY A 215 -3.20 4.70 -15.41
C GLY A 215 -3.82 5.45 -14.26
N TYR A 216 -2.98 5.92 -13.34
CA TYR A 216 -3.45 6.44 -12.05
C TYR A 216 -3.11 7.92 -11.93
N GLY A 217 -4.03 8.68 -11.35
CA GLY A 217 -3.96 10.14 -11.25
C GLY A 217 -4.91 10.85 -12.21
N ARG A 218 -4.75 12.16 -12.34
CA ARG A 218 -5.62 13.00 -13.19
C ARG A 218 -5.12 13.04 -14.62
N LYS A 219 -3.80 13.20 -14.81
CA LYS A 219 -3.19 13.38 -16.14
C LYS A 219 -2.58 12.11 -16.74
N PHE A 220 -2.93 10.93 -16.22
CA PHE A 220 -2.42 9.66 -16.75
C PHE A 220 -2.81 9.43 -18.21
N LYS A 221 -3.92 9.99 -18.70
CA LYS A 221 -4.33 9.86 -20.11
C LYS A 221 -3.47 10.72 -21.03
N ASP A 222 -2.85 11.76 -20.50
CA ASP A 222 -2.19 12.82 -21.26
C ASP A 222 -0.66 12.66 -21.24
N TYR A 223 -0.09 12.16 -20.13
CA TYR A 223 1.36 12.09 -19.91
C TYR A 223 1.85 10.72 -19.42
N PRO A 224 3.10 10.29 -19.74
CA PRO A 224 3.75 9.12 -19.14
C PRO A 224 3.67 9.08 -17.62
N SER A 225 3.86 7.90 -17.01
CA SER A 225 3.47 7.68 -15.61
C SER A 225 4.20 8.55 -14.60
N ARG A 226 5.50 8.78 -14.78
CA ARG A 226 6.30 9.65 -13.90
C ARG A 226 5.97 11.12 -14.16
N LEU A 227 5.87 11.54 -15.42
CA LEU A 227 5.46 12.92 -15.74
C LEU A 227 4.07 13.27 -15.20
N ALA A 228 3.10 12.37 -15.40
CA ALA A 228 1.74 12.55 -14.87
C ALA A 228 1.76 12.70 -13.35
N PHE A 229 2.56 11.88 -12.66
CA PHE A 229 2.72 11.95 -11.21
C PHE A 229 3.30 13.31 -10.77
N LEU A 230 4.38 13.78 -11.39
CA LEU A 230 5.00 15.09 -11.08
C LEU A 230 4.04 16.24 -11.34
N TYR A 231 3.32 16.20 -12.47
CA TYR A 231 2.33 17.20 -12.84
C TYR A 231 1.17 17.26 -11.84
N ASP A 232 0.62 16.09 -11.48
CA ASP A 232 -0.48 15.99 -10.52
C ASP A 232 -0.03 16.45 -9.13
N TYR A 233 1.21 16.18 -8.74
CA TYR A 233 1.80 16.67 -7.49
C TYR A 233 1.92 18.20 -7.48
N ALA A 234 2.53 18.77 -8.53
CA ALA A 234 2.69 20.22 -8.65
C ALA A 234 1.32 20.94 -8.66
N THR A 235 0.32 20.35 -9.30
CA THR A 235 -1.05 20.86 -9.27
C THR A 235 -1.67 20.74 -7.88
N TYR A 236 -1.51 19.60 -7.20
CA TYR A 236 -2.02 19.38 -5.84
C TYR A 236 -1.43 20.38 -4.84
N ARG A 237 -0.14 20.71 -4.98
CA ARG A 237 0.54 21.75 -4.20
C ARG A 237 0.20 23.18 -4.63
N ARG A 238 -0.59 23.35 -5.70
CA ARG A 238 -0.92 24.64 -6.33
C ARG A 238 0.32 25.41 -6.77
N TRP A 239 1.36 24.72 -7.24
CA TRP A 239 2.56 25.35 -7.81
C TRP A 239 2.39 25.68 -9.29
N ILE A 240 1.53 24.93 -9.96
CA ILE A 240 1.12 25.17 -11.34
C ILE A 240 -0.41 25.21 -11.42
N GLU A 241 -0.93 25.94 -12.40
CA GLU A 241 -2.36 26.02 -12.68
C GLU A 241 -2.66 26.06 -14.19
N GLU A 242 -3.81 25.51 -14.56
CA GLU A 242 -4.35 25.57 -15.93
C GLU A 242 -5.38 26.70 -15.98
N ARG A 243 -5.06 27.82 -16.65
CA ARG A 243 -5.96 28.99 -16.74
C ARG A 243 -6.02 29.52 -18.17
N GLY A 244 -7.22 29.64 -18.72
CA GLY A 244 -7.44 30.23 -20.05
C GLY A 244 -6.74 29.46 -21.19
N GLY A 245 -6.57 28.14 -21.06
CA GLY A 245 -5.85 27.32 -22.05
C GLY A 245 -4.33 27.45 -21.96
N ILE A 246 -3.80 28.07 -20.90
CA ILE A 246 -2.36 28.20 -20.65
C ILE A 246 -2.02 27.49 -19.33
N LEU A 247 -0.90 26.80 -19.31
CA LEU A 247 -0.29 26.27 -18.10
C LEU A 247 0.72 27.29 -17.57
N ALA A 248 0.54 27.73 -16.33
CA ALA A 248 1.38 28.74 -15.71
C ALA A 248 1.82 28.33 -14.30
N VAL A 249 2.94 28.90 -13.85
CA VAL A 249 3.42 28.78 -12.47
C VAL A 249 2.71 29.82 -11.61
N THR A 250 2.17 29.38 -10.47
CA THR A 250 1.48 30.24 -9.51
C THR A 250 2.48 31.04 -8.67
N SER A 251 2.01 31.96 -7.83
CA SER A 251 2.87 32.64 -6.84
C SER A 251 3.59 31.66 -5.91
N ALA A 252 2.91 30.60 -5.45
CA ALA A 252 3.52 29.57 -4.61
C ALA A 252 4.61 28.78 -5.36
N GLY A 253 4.41 28.51 -6.66
CA GLY A 253 5.43 27.88 -7.49
C GLY A 253 6.63 28.80 -7.75
N GLN A 254 6.41 30.12 -7.90
CA GLN A 254 7.50 31.09 -8.04
C GLN A 254 8.36 31.16 -6.77
N THR A 255 7.76 31.07 -5.57
CA THR A 255 8.51 30.97 -4.31
C THR A 255 9.40 29.73 -4.29
N VAL A 256 8.88 28.57 -4.74
CA VAL A 256 9.68 27.34 -4.85
C VAL A 256 10.90 27.54 -5.75
N LEU A 257 10.73 28.21 -6.89
CA LEU A 257 11.82 28.50 -7.81
C LEU A 257 12.83 29.50 -7.23
N ALA A 258 12.36 30.57 -6.59
CA ALA A 258 13.21 31.60 -6.01
C ALA A 258 14.05 31.08 -4.83
N GLU A 259 13.51 30.14 -4.06
CA GLU A 259 14.22 29.48 -2.95
C GLU A 259 15.05 28.28 -3.43
N GLU A 260 15.01 27.93 -4.72
CA GLU A 260 15.55 26.69 -5.28
C GLU A 260 15.11 25.43 -4.50
N ARG A 261 13.92 25.49 -3.90
CA ARG A 261 13.48 24.51 -2.92
C ARG A 261 13.14 23.17 -3.58
N ARG A 262 13.85 22.12 -3.17
CA ARG A 262 13.55 20.73 -3.53
C ARG A 262 12.53 20.13 -2.58
N GLU A 263 11.57 19.39 -3.14
CA GLU A 263 10.53 18.77 -2.32
C GLU A 263 11.07 17.49 -1.68
N PRO A 264 10.92 17.29 -0.35
CA PRO A 264 11.37 16.06 0.29
C PRO A 264 10.66 14.84 -0.29
N LEU A 265 11.41 13.79 -0.64
CA LEU A 265 10.86 12.56 -1.25
C LEU A 265 9.74 11.92 -0.43
N ILE A 266 9.79 12.01 0.89
CA ILE A 266 8.72 11.50 1.77
C ILE A 266 7.36 12.14 1.46
N GLN A 267 7.33 13.39 1.01
CA GLN A 267 6.09 14.07 0.60
C GLN A 267 5.59 13.54 -0.75
N LEU A 268 6.51 13.25 -1.68
CA LEU A 268 6.17 12.60 -2.95
C LEU A 268 5.63 11.17 -2.71
N ILE A 269 6.28 10.38 -1.86
CA ILE A 269 5.84 9.03 -1.51
C ILE A 269 4.45 9.06 -0.87
N ARG A 270 4.20 9.97 0.08
CA ARG A 270 2.86 10.14 0.69
C ARG A 270 1.80 10.51 -0.34
N PHE A 271 2.14 11.38 -1.29
CA PHE A 271 1.23 11.73 -2.37
C PHE A 271 0.98 10.55 -3.32
N TRP A 272 2.01 9.78 -3.68
CA TRP A 272 1.88 8.56 -4.48
C TRP A 272 0.94 7.55 -3.84
N LEU A 273 1.13 7.25 -2.55
CA LEU A 273 0.26 6.35 -1.79
C LEU A 273 -1.20 6.85 -1.75
N ARG A 274 -1.41 8.17 -1.68
CA ARG A 274 -2.75 8.77 -1.72
C ARG A 274 -3.36 8.67 -3.11
N LEU A 275 -2.61 9.02 -4.14
CA LEU A 275 -3.04 9.05 -5.53
C LEU A 275 -3.43 7.65 -6.02
N TYR A 276 -2.67 6.63 -5.62
CA TYR A 276 -2.84 5.25 -6.06
C TYR A 276 -3.79 4.44 -5.16
N LYS A 277 -4.33 5.03 -4.09
CA LYS A 277 -5.21 4.34 -3.12
C LYS A 277 -6.48 3.76 -3.75
N GLY A 278 -7.05 4.41 -4.76
CA GLY A 278 -8.23 3.88 -5.46
C GLY A 278 -7.89 2.58 -6.22
N PRO A 279 -6.92 2.65 -7.16
CA PRO A 279 -6.48 1.49 -7.94
C PRO A 279 -5.83 0.36 -7.14
N ILE A 280 -5.01 0.70 -6.13
CA ILE A 280 -4.27 -0.25 -5.29
C ILE A 280 -4.55 0.08 -3.82
N PRO A 281 -5.68 -0.37 -3.24
CA PRO A 281 -6.09 -0.01 -1.87
C PRO A 281 -5.07 -0.39 -0.79
N ASN A 282 -4.34 -1.48 -1.00
CA ASN A 282 -3.37 -2.06 -0.08
C ASN A 282 -1.91 -1.69 -0.44
N LEU A 283 -1.67 -0.67 -1.26
CA LEU A 283 -0.33 -0.29 -1.73
C LEU A 283 0.70 -0.15 -0.60
N LEU A 284 0.31 0.45 0.52
CA LEU A 284 1.20 0.59 1.68
C LEU A 284 1.68 -0.78 2.21
N SER A 285 0.78 -1.76 2.30
CA SER A 285 1.16 -3.10 2.73
C SER A 285 2.12 -3.76 1.75
N LEU A 286 1.89 -3.61 0.44
CA LEU A 286 2.78 -4.16 -0.58
C LEU A 286 4.18 -3.53 -0.50
N VAL A 287 4.25 -2.21 -0.36
CA VAL A 287 5.52 -1.49 -0.16
C VAL A 287 6.24 -1.97 1.11
N TYR A 288 5.51 -2.20 2.20
CA TYR A 288 6.07 -2.77 3.42
C TYR A 288 6.64 -4.17 3.18
N TRP A 289 5.88 -5.07 2.54
CA TRP A 289 6.35 -6.43 2.26
C TRP A 289 7.55 -6.44 1.31
N ILE A 290 7.62 -5.51 0.36
CA ILE A 290 8.79 -5.33 -0.50
C ILE A 290 10.01 -4.91 0.32
N ASP A 291 9.90 -3.97 1.27
CA ASP A 291 11.02 -3.64 2.18
C ASP A 291 11.51 -4.87 2.94
N ARG A 292 10.60 -5.63 3.53
CA ARG A 292 10.94 -6.81 4.33
C ARG A 292 11.64 -7.89 3.48
N GLY A 293 11.19 -8.11 2.26
CA GLY A 293 11.73 -9.13 1.35
C GLY A 293 12.95 -8.72 0.55
N SER A 294 13.24 -7.43 0.40
CA SER A 294 14.34 -6.92 -0.45
C SER A 294 15.45 -6.23 0.35
N LYS A 295 15.72 -6.67 1.58
CA LYS A 295 16.87 -6.19 2.38
C LYS A 295 18.21 -6.44 1.65
N GLY A 296 18.30 -7.55 0.92
CA GLY A 296 19.33 -7.86 -0.07
C GLY A 296 18.73 -7.90 -1.48
N TRP A 297 19.55 -8.27 -2.46
CA TRP A 297 19.06 -8.48 -3.83
C TRP A 297 18.19 -9.73 -3.91
N VAL A 298 17.03 -9.58 -4.53
CA VAL A 298 16.01 -10.64 -4.66
C VAL A 298 15.37 -10.57 -6.04
N SER A 299 15.00 -11.74 -6.59
CA SER A 299 14.25 -11.86 -7.84
C SER A 299 12.90 -11.16 -7.74
N ALA A 300 12.63 -10.22 -8.66
CA ALA A 300 11.35 -9.52 -8.75
C ALA A 300 10.19 -10.49 -8.97
N ASN A 301 10.42 -11.56 -9.75
CA ASN A 301 9.44 -12.60 -9.97
C ASN A 301 9.09 -13.35 -8.67
N SER A 302 10.10 -13.72 -7.86
CA SER A 302 9.83 -14.39 -6.57
C SER A 302 9.07 -13.48 -5.58
N LEU A 303 9.35 -12.17 -5.59
CA LEU A 303 8.57 -11.19 -4.83
C LEU A 303 7.14 -11.08 -5.34
N PHE A 304 6.94 -11.06 -6.66
CA PHE A 304 5.62 -11.03 -7.27
C PHE A 304 4.80 -12.25 -6.83
N VAL A 305 5.33 -13.47 -6.99
CA VAL A 305 4.65 -14.71 -6.59
C VAL A 305 4.27 -14.69 -5.10
N ALA A 306 5.12 -14.17 -4.23
CA ALA A 306 4.81 -14.02 -2.81
C ALA A 306 3.65 -13.04 -2.52
N MET A 307 3.47 -12.02 -3.38
CA MET A 307 2.53 -10.92 -3.17
C MET A 307 1.31 -10.93 -4.08
N GLU A 308 1.29 -11.74 -5.14
CA GLU A 308 0.27 -11.77 -6.20
C GLU A 308 -1.13 -11.87 -5.61
N ARG A 309 -1.29 -12.74 -4.60
CA ARG A 309 -2.56 -12.94 -3.89
C ARG A 309 -3.10 -11.67 -3.24
N PHE A 310 -2.33 -10.59 -3.11
CA PHE A 310 -2.75 -9.31 -2.55
C PHE A 310 -2.95 -8.23 -3.62
N ILE A 311 -2.68 -8.52 -4.90
CA ILE A 311 -2.77 -7.53 -5.97
C ILE A 311 -3.99 -7.85 -6.82
N ASN A 312 -4.99 -6.97 -6.76
CA ASN A 312 -6.17 -7.07 -7.61
C ASN A 312 -5.86 -6.38 -8.95
N PRO A 313 -6.20 -6.96 -10.10
CA PRO A 313 -6.22 -6.25 -11.36
C PRO A 313 -7.17 -5.07 -11.27
N TYR A 314 -6.87 -4.06 -12.07
CA TYR A 314 -7.62 -2.82 -12.06
C TYR A 314 -7.82 -2.33 -13.49
N TYR A 315 -9.07 -2.39 -13.94
CA TYR A 315 -9.44 -2.24 -15.35
C TYR A 315 -8.65 -3.19 -16.26
N TYR A 316 -7.61 -2.70 -16.95
CA TYR A 316 -6.80 -3.46 -17.90
C TYR A 316 -5.41 -3.80 -17.36
N ASP A 317 -5.06 -3.29 -16.17
CA ASP A 317 -3.80 -3.67 -15.52
C ASP A 317 -3.97 -5.06 -14.88
N THR A 318 -3.09 -6.00 -15.22
CA THR A 318 -2.99 -7.32 -14.58
C THR A 318 -2.23 -7.20 -13.26
N PRO A 319 -2.33 -8.18 -12.34
CA PRO A 319 -1.55 -8.14 -11.10
C PRO A 319 -0.04 -7.96 -11.34
N GLU A 320 0.49 -8.63 -12.36
CA GLU A 320 1.87 -8.51 -12.82
C GLU A 320 2.20 -7.08 -13.29
N SER A 321 1.36 -6.48 -14.15
CA SER A 321 1.61 -5.12 -14.64
C SER A 321 1.50 -4.09 -13.52
N ILE A 322 0.58 -4.27 -12.57
CA ILE A 322 0.49 -3.43 -11.37
C ILE A 322 1.79 -3.52 -10.57
N PHE A 323 2.24 -4.74 -10.28
CA PHE A 323 3.46 -4.96 -9.51
C PHE A 323 4.69 -4.32 -10.17
N GLN A 324 4.91 -4.59 -11.45
CA GLN A 324 6.11 -4.11 -12.15
C GLN A 324 6.01 -2.60 -12.47
N GLU A 325 4.93 -2.16 -13.12
CA GLU A 325 4.83 -0.82 -13.70
C GLU A 325 4.35 0.23 -12.70
N ARG A 326 3.45 -0.14 -11.78
CA ARG A 326 2.79 0.81 -10.86
C ARG A 326 3.44 0.83 -9.49
N ILE A 327 4.06 -0.27 -9.08
CA ILE A 327 4.72 -0.40 -7.78
C ILE A 327 6.23 -0.28 -7.96
N LEU A 328 6.91 -1.26 -8.57
CA LEU A 328 8.38 -1.27 -8.63
C LEU A 328 8.96 -0.07 -9.38
N LYS A 329 8.47 0.25 -10.59
CA LYS A 329 8.98 1.42 -11.35
C LYS A 329 8.75 2.75 -10.64
N MET A 330 7.66 2.89 -9.88
CA MET A 330 7.40 4.08 -9.07
C MET A 330 8.27 4.12 -7.82
N MET A 331 8.47 2.99 -7.14
CA MET A 331 9.39 2.88 -6.01
C MET A 331 10.83 3.19 -6.43
N LEU A 332 11.26 2.77 -7.63
CA LEU A 332 12.54 3.16 -8.20
C LEU A 332 12.59 4.68 -8.37
N HIS A 333 11.59 5.27 -9.02
CA HIS A 333 11.53 6.71 -9.28
C HIS A 333 11.55 7.56 -8.00
N LEU A 334 10.91 7.07 -6.95
CA LEU A 334 10.86 7.70 -5.63
C LEU A 334 12.10 7.41 -4.77
N GLY A 335 13.14 6.79 -5.34
CA GLY A 335 14.40 6.49 -4.65
C GLY A 335 14.32 5.39 -3.60
N MET A 336 13.22 4.63 -3.57
CA MET A 336 12.99 3.61 -2.55
C MET A 336 13.73 2.31 -2.86
N ILE A 337 13.89 1.94 -4.13
CA ILE A 337 14.54 0.69 -4.53
C ILE A 337 15.61 0.92 -5.60
N ARG A 338 16.47 -0.08 -5.73
CA ARG A 338 17.38 -0.28 -6.86
C ARG A 338 16.84 -1.42 -7.71
N ILE A 339 17.04 -1.34 -9.02
CA ILE A 339 16.70 -2.40 -9.96
C ILE A 339 17.96 -2.78 -10.74
N GLY A 340 18.29 -4.06 -10.76
CA GLY A 340 19.35 -4.62 -11.58
C GLY A 340 18.84 -5.78 -12.43
N GLU A 341 19.76 -6.39 -13.17
CA GLU A 341 19.50 -7.58 -13.99
C GLU A 341 20.44 -8.71 -13.55
N ASP A 342 19.90 -9.92 -13.49
CA ASP A 342 20.58 -11.18 -13.25
C ASP A 342 20.35 -12.11 -14.45
N GLU A 343 21.37 -12.89 -14.80
CA GLU A 343 21.33 -13.76 -15.99
C GLU A 343 20.26 -14.86 -15.89
N GLN A 344 19.94 -15.33 -14.68
CA GLN A 344 19.01 -16.44 -14.45
C GLN A 344 17.63 -15.95 -14.01
N GLU A 345 17.58 -14.97 -13.11
CA GLU A 345 16.35 -14.49 -12.50
C GLU A 345 15.76 -13.25 -13.18
N GLY A 346 16.47 -12.66 -14.15
CA GLY A 346 16.03 -11.46 -14.85
C GLY A 346 16.05 -10.24 -13.94
N MET A 347 14.91 -9.56 -13.78
CA MET A 347 14.82 -8.36 -12.96
C MET A 347 15.03 -8.70 -11.48
N ILE A 348 15.99 -8.03 -10.84
CA ILE A 348 16.26 -8.17 -9.41
C ILE A 348 16.16 -6.81 -8.72
N VAL A 349 15.71 -6.80 -7.47
CA VAL A 349 15.43 -5.57 -6.74
C VAL A 349 16.06 -5.58 -5.34
N ARG A 350 16.34 -4.38 -4.83
CA ARG A 350 16.84 -4.18 -3.47
C ARG A 350 16.32 -2.87 -2.90
N MET A 351 15.84 -2.88 -1.66
CA MET A 351 15.46 -1.68 -0.91
C MET A 351 16.69 -0.81 -0.60
N THR A 352 16.55 0.50 -0.79
CA THR A 352 17.58 1.48 -0.38
C THR A 352 17.44 1.80 1.12
N ALA A 353 18.48 2.39 1.72
CA ALA A 353 18.39 2.88 3.10
C ALA A 353 17.30 3.96 3.25
N ALA A 354 17.18 4.85 2.25
CA ALA A 354 16.16 5.89 2.21
C ALA A 354 14.75 5.30 2.08
N GLY A 355 14.57 4.27 1.23
CA GLY A 355 13.31 3.56 1.09
C GLY A 355 12.85 2.92 2.40
N ARG A 356 13.76 2.23 3.11
CA ARG A 356 13.47 1.65 4.42
C ARG A 356 13.04 2.70 5.45
N ALA A 357 13.80 3.79 5.55
CA ALA A 357 13.46 4.89 6.45
C ALA A 357 12.09 5.51 6.10
N ALA A 358 11.75 5.64 4.81
CA ALA A 358 10.45 6.12 4.39
C ALA A 358 9.30 5.17 4.78
N VAL A 359 9.48 3.85 4.64
CA VAL A 359 8.50 2.85 5.07
C VAL A 359 8.25 2.94 6.57
N GLU A 360 9.31 3.03 7.39
CA GLU A 360 9.20 3.20 8.84
C GLU A 360 8.36 4.44 9.20
N VAL A 361 8.68 5.59 8.61
CA VAL A 361 7.95 6.85 8.84
C VAL A 361 6.48 6.76 8.41
N ILE A 362 6.17 6.14 7.27
CA ILE A 362 4.78 6.07 6.76
C ILE A 362 3.94 5.09 7.57
N CYS A 363 4.52 3.97 7.99
CA CYS A 363 3.85 3.01 8.85
C CYS A 363 3.60 3.57 10.25
N GLN A 364 4.49 4.41 10.78
CA GLN A 364 4.30 5.11 12.06
C GLN A 364 3.28 6.26 11.96
N ALA A 365 3.40 7.13 10.95
CA ALA A 365 2.54 8.32 10.81
C ALA A 365 1.04 8.01 10.63
N ARG A 366 0.69 6.81 10.16
CA ARG A 366 -0.72 6.37 10.11
C ARG A 366 -1.30 6.03 11.48
N GLN A 367 -0.49 5.82 12.51
CA GLN A 367 -0.95 5.59 13.88
C GLN A 367 -1.36 6.89 14.59
N GLU A 368 -1.10 8.05 13.98
CA GLU A 368 -1.52 9.37 14.45
C GLU A 368 -2.78 9.85 13.69
N PRO A 369 -3.82 10.33 14.39
CA PRO A 369 -5.14 10.60 13.79
C PRO A 369 -5.23 11.85 12.88
N ASP A 370 -4.15 12.63 12.69
CA ASP A 370 -4.28 14.02 12.22
C ASP A 370 -4.02 14.27 10.72
N PHE A 371 -3.89 13.23 9.89
CA PHE A 371 -3.66 13.40 8.44
C PHE A 371 -4.94 13.54 7.60
N ARG A 372 -5.90 14.35 8.08
CA ARG A 372 -7.04 14.84 7.27
C ARG A 372 -7.01 16.36 7.15
N LYS A 373 -6.07 16.89 6.37
CA LYS A 373 -6.23 18.20 5.70
C LYS A 373 -5.67 18.13 4.28
#